data_AF-Q1Q5H3-F1
#
_entry.id   AF-Q1Q5H3-F1
#
_cell.length_a   1.000
_cell.length_b   1.000
_cell.length_c   1.000
_cell.angle_alpha   90.00
_cell.angle_beta   90.00
_cell.angle_gamma   90.00
#
_symmetry.space_group_name_H-M   'P 1'
#
loop_
_entity.id
_entity.type
_entity.pdbx_description
1 polymer ?
#
loop_
_entity_poly.entity_id
_entity_poly.type
_entity_poly.pdbx_seq_one_letter_code
_entity_poly.pdbx_strand_id
1 'polypeptide(L)' 'MGNCPAKRQSYTSAKKHTAERTLKLTVPTHNPIKRFTLSHIIKQAHLSVYEFKRLL' A
#
# COMPACT_ATOMS: atom_id res chain seq x y z
N MET A 1 -8.95 -32.15 -5.92
CA MET A 1 -7.93 -31.65 -4.97
C MET A 1 -7.39 -30.32 -5.47
N GLY A 2 -7.18 -29.37 -4.56
CA GLY A 2 -7.26 -27.93 -4.80
C GLY A 2 -6.16 -27.32 -5.68
N ASN A 3 -6.58 -26.47 -6.62
CA ASN A 3 -5.68 -25.55 -7.29
C ASN A 3 -5.38 -24.38 -6.34
N CYS A 4 -4.24 -24.44 -5.68
CA CYS A 4 -3.62 -23.28 -5.03
C CYS A 4 -2.52 -22.72 -5.95
N PRO A 5 -2.82 -21.80 -6.88
CA PRO A 5 -1.77 -20.98 -7.46
C PRO A 5 -1.40 -19.94 -6.39
N ALA A 6 -0.37 -20.22 -5.61
CA ALA A 6 0.25 -19.22 -4.74
C ALA A 6 0.81 -18.10 -5.65
N LYS A 7 -0.02 -17.10 -5.97
CA LYS A 7 0.46 -15.86 -6.58
C LYS A 7 1.39 -15.22 -5.55
N ARG A 8 2.69 -15.26 -5.83
CA ARG A 8 3.73 -14.57 -5.06
C ARG A 8 3.50 -13.07 -5.23
N GLN A 9 2.67 -12.51 -4.36
CA GLN A 9 2.43 -11.07 -4.35
C GLN A 9 3.74 -10.42 -3.92
N SER A 10 4.40 -9.75 -4.86
CA SER A 10 5.52 -8.88 -4.54
C SER A 10 5.00 -7.72 -3.71
N TYR A 11 5.68 -7.40 -2.63
CA TYR A 11 5.41 -6.25 -1.78
C TYR A 11 6.67 -5.41 -1.67
N THR A 12 6.53 -4.10 -1.79
CA THR A 12 7.60 -3.15 -1.53
C THR A 12 7.28 -2.42 -0.23
N SER A 13 8.25 -2.37 0.69
CA SER A 13 8.13 -1.59 1.91
C SER A 13 8.77 -0.22 1.71
N ALA A 14 7.99 0.84 1.80
CA ALA A 14 8.48 2.21 1.84
C ALA A 14 8.58 2.65 3.31
N LYS A 15 9.73 3.24 3.68
CA LYS A 15 9.90 3.91 4.96
C LYS A 15 10.20 5.37 4.70
N LYS A 16 9.40 6.27 5.25
CA LYS A 16 9.67 7.70 5.22
C LYS A 16 9.82 8.23 6.62
N HIS A 17 10.96 8.85 6.89
CA HIS A 17 11.15 9.65 8.09
C HIS A 17 10.58 11.05 7.83
N THR A 18 9.67 11.47 8.70
CA THR A 18 9.12 12.82 8.76
C THR A 18 9.42 13.38 10.14
N ALA A 19 9.48 14.71 10.30
CA ALA A 19 9.86 15.35 11.56
C ALA A 19 9.03 14.86 12.78
N GLU A 20 7.75 14.53 12.57
CA GLU A 20 6.87 14.00 13.60
C GLU A 20 6.98 12.48 13.82
N ARG A 21 7.34 11.69 12.79
CA ARG A 21 7.32 10.22 12.87
C ARG A 21 7.95 9.50 11.69
N THR A 22 8.25 8.22 11.93
CA THR A 22 8.63 7.26 10.88
C THR A 22 7.38 6.56 10.35
N LEU A 23 7.02 6.82 9.09
CA LEU A 23 5.94 6.13 8.38
C LEU A 23 6.51 4.90 7.68
N LYS A 24 6.03 3.71 8.02
CA LYS A 24 6.37 2.45 7.34
C LYS A 24 5.13 1.92 6.61
N LEU A 25 5.20 1.90 5.29
CA LEU A 25 4.08 1.55 4.41
C LEU A 25 4.45 0.34 3.55
N THR A 26 3.60 -0.67 3.52
CA THR A 26 3.78 -1.84 2.64
C THR A 26 2.83 -1.73 1.45
N VAL A 27 3.37 -1.58 0.25
CA VAL A 27 2.58 -1.43 -0.98
C VAL A 27 2.78 -2.68 -1.83
N PRO A 28 1.71 -3.37 -2.27
CA PRO A 28 1.83 -4.45 -3.23
C PRO A 28 2.35 -3.89 -4.55
N THR A 29 3.35 -4.56 -5.12
CA THR A 29 4.00 -4.15 -6.37
C THR A 29 3.28 -4.65 -7.62
N HIS A 30 2.13 -5.32 -7.48
CA HIS A 30 1.38 -5.90 -8.58
C HIS A 30 0.05 -5.18 -8.80
N ASN A 31 -0.32 -5.03 -10.07
CA ASN A 31 -1.64 -4.60 -10.50
C ASN A 31 -2.46 -5.85 -10.84
N PRO A 32 -3.78 -5.92 -10.55
CA PRO A 32 -4.63 -4.92 -9.93
C PRO A 32 -4.64 -4.99 -8.39
N ILE A 33 -4.51 -3.83 -7.73
CA ILE A 33 -4.62 -3.70 -6.27
C ILE A 33 -6.10 -3.59 -5.89
N LYS A 34 -6.55 -4.40 -4.93
CA LYS A 34 -7.94 -4.34 -4.42
C LYS A 34 -8.21 -2.97 -3.77
N ARG A 35 -9.40 -2.40 -3.98
CA ARG A 35 -9.81 -1.09 -3.42
C ARG A 35 -9.69 -1.03 -1.89
N PHE A 36 -9.99 -2.13 -1.20
CA PHE A 36 -9.80 -2.25 0.25
C PHE A 36 -8.33 -2.13 0.64
N THR A 37 -7.44 -2.80 -0.10
CA THR A 37 -5.98 -2.73 0.11
C THR A 37 -5.45 -1.33 -0.12
N LEU A 38 -5.87 -0.65 -1.19
CA LEU A 38 -5.52 0.75 -1.45
C LEU A 38 -5.99 1.67 -0.31
N SER A 39 -7.21 1.47 0.17
CA SER A 39 -7.76 2.25 1.30
C SER A 39 -6.99 2.00 2.59
N HIS A 40 -6.53 0.76 2.82
CA HIS A 40 -5.72 0.40 3.98
C HIS A 40 -4.34 1.05 3.92
N ILE A 41 -3.71 1.08 2.74
CA ILE A 41 -2.44 1.76 2.48
C ILE A 41 -2.57 3.27 2.72
N ILE A 42 -3.61 3.91 2.17
CA ILE A 42 -3.84 5.35 2.36
C ILE A 42 -4.03 5.68 3.85
N LYS A 43 -4.80 4.86 4.58
CA LYS A 43 -4.98 4.99 6.04
C LYS A 43 -3.66 4.83 6.80
N GLN A 44 -2.85 3.83 6.46
CA GLN A 44 -1.54 3.60 7.09
C GLN A 44 -0.54 4.73 6.79
N ALA A 45 -0.64 5.35 5.62
CA ALA A 45 0.14 6.53 5.27
C ALA A 45 -0.38 7.81 5.97
N HIS A 46 -1.53 7.74 6.65
CA HIS A 46 -2.27 8.88 7.18
C HIS A 46 -2.48 10.00 6.14
N LEU A 47 -2.68 9.59 4.89
CA LEU A 47 -3.07 10.49 3.81
C LEU A 47 -4.58 10.43 3.64
N SER A 48 -5.19 11.52 3.21
CA SER A 48 -6.56 11.47 2.71
C SER A 48 -6.54 10.99 1.25
N VAL A 49 -7.68 10.47 0.77
CA VAL A 49 -7.83 10.09 -0.65
C VAL A 49 -7.58 11.30 -1.57
N TYR A 50 -7.95 12.50 -1.11
CA TYR A 50 -7.73 13.74 -1.84
C TYR A 50 -6.25 14.10 -1.92
N GLU A 51 -5.54 14.06 -0.80
CA GLU A 51 -4.09 14.32 -0.76
C GLU A 51 -3.31 13.28 -1.59
N PHE A 52 -3.73 12.01 -1.56
CA PHE A 52 -3.15 10.98 -2.42
C PHE A 52 -3.33 11.30 -3.91
N LYS A 53 -4.53 11.76 -4.32
CA LYS A 53 -4.80 12.13 -5.72
C LYS A 53 -4.00 13.36 -6.18
N ARG A 54 -3.60 14.25 -5.28
CA ARG A 54 -2.77 15.41 -5.61
C ARG A 54 -1.30 15.07 -5.89
N LEU A 55 -0.86 13.86 -5.54
CA LEU A 55 0.52 13.38 -5.70
C LEU A 55 0.72 12.51 -6.95
N LEU A 56 -0.36 12.29 -7.72
CA LEU A 56 -0.37 11.62 -9.03
C LEU A 56 -0.35 12.66 -10.14
#